data_AF-A0A938B4J2-F1
#
_entry.id   AF-A0A938B4J2-F1
#
_cell.length_a   1.000
_cell.length_b   1.000
_cell.length_c   1.000
_cell.angle_alpha   90.00
_cell.angle_beta   90.00
_cell.angle_gamma   90.00
#
_symmetry.space_group_name_H-M   'P 1'
#
loop_
_entity.id
_entity.type
_entity.pdbx_description
1 polymer ?
#
loop_
_entity_poly.entity_id
_entity_poly.type
_entity_poly.pdbx_seq_one_letter_code
_entity_poly.pdbx_strand_id
1 'polypeptide(L)'
;MVRNKTAGQSGEIHGREIDVILNDAFIQAKRSYAAIERPRNFLNPPIRRQIKMTIRLAQDSGRRAEFWFKYGVHPRVKTYIEDRGGTVIIGLGE
;
A
#
# COMPACT_ATOMS: atom_id res chain seq x y z
N MET A 1 -6.74 -13.77 2.38
CA MET A 1 -5.60 -13.23 1.58
C MET A 1 -6.13 -12.12 0.68
N VAL A 2 -5.46 -10.97 0.56
CA VAL A 2 -5.98 -9.77 -0.15
C VAL A 2 -6.48 -10.07 -1.57
N ARG A 3 -5.78 -10.94 -2.31
CA ARG A 3 -6.19 -11.44 -3.64
C ARG A 3 -7.58 -12.10 -3.65
N ASN A 4 -7.91 -12.88 -2.63
CA ASN A 4 -9.21 -13.55 -2.53
C ASN A 4 -10.34 -12.57 -2.21
N LYS A 5 -10.03 -11.40 -1.62
CA LYS A 5 -11.03 -10.36 -1.31
C LYS A 5 -11.30 -9.43 -2.49
N THR A 6 -10.37 -9.34 -3.45
CA THR A 6 -10.45 -8.37 -4.56
C THR A 6 -10.60 -9.00 -5.93
N ALA A 7 -10.47 -10.33 -6.05
CA ALA A 7 -10.38 -11.06 -7.31
C ALA A 7 -9.27 -10.58 -8.26
N GLY A 8 -8.31 -9.81 -7.75
CA GLY A 8 -7.24 -9.22 -8.55
C GLY A 8 -5.99 -10.12 -8.67
N GLN A 9 -5.15 -9.80 -9.64
CA GLN A 9 -3.92 -10.54 -9.94
C GLN A 9 -2.70 -9.86 -9.34
N SER A 10 -1.74 -10.61 -8.82
CA SER A 10 -0.41 -10.07 -8.53
C SER A 10 0.38 -9.95 -9.83
N GLY A 11 1.21 -8.92 -9.94
CA GLY A 11 2.02 -8.74 -11.14
C GLY A 11 3.11 -7.71 -10.95
N GLU A 12 3.88 -7.52 -12.02
CA GLU A 12 4.93 -6.54 -12.06
C GLU A 12 4.54 -5.38 -12.99
N ILE A 13 4.72 -4.15 -12.51
CA ILE A 13 4.50 -2.94 -13.29
C ILE A 13 5.79 -2.14 -13.25
N HIS A 14 6.40 -1.91 -14.43
CA HIS A 14 7.66 -1.17 -14.57
C HIS A 14 8.78 -1.64 -13.62
N GLY A 15 9.04 -2.95 -13.53
CA GLY A 15 10.08 -3.46 -12.63
C GLY A 15 9.66 -3.61 -11.16
N ARG A 16 8.38 -3.38 -10.84
CA ARG A 16 7.90 -3.36 -9.45
C ARG A 16 6.74 -4.32 -9.21
N GLU A 17 6.94 -5.21 -8.25
CA GLU A 17 5.89 -6.11 -7.77
C GLU A 17 4.77 -5.35 -7.05
N ILE A 18 3.54 -5.57 -7.52
CA ILE A 18 2.30 -5.10 -6.92
C ILE A 18 1.53 -6.32 -6.42
N ASP A 19 1.11 -6.28 -5.14
CA ASP A 19 0.47 -7.43 -4.50
C ASP A 19 -0.85 -7.81 -5.18
N VAL A 20 -1.63 -6.79 -5.58
CA VAL A 20 -2.87 -6.94 -6.35
C VAL A 20 -3.04 -5.76 -7.30
N ILE A 21 -3.28 -6.09 -8.56
CA ILE A 21 -3.62 -5.16 -9.64
C ILE A 21 -5.10 -5.36 -9.95
N LEU A 22 -5.86 -4.27 -9.86
CA LEU A 22 -7.24 -4.13 -10.30
C LEU A 22 -7.31 -3.14 -11.46
N ASN A 23 -8.48 -3.09 -12.12
CA ASN A 23 -8.72 -2.14 -13.22
C ASN A 23 -8.62 -0.68 -12.76
N ASP A 24 -9.02 -0.40 -11.51
CA ASP A 24 -9.09 0.95 -10.94
C ASP A 24 -8.10 1.19 -9.78
N ALA A 25 -7.37 0.16 -9.32
CA ALA A 25 -6.48 0.28 -8.17
C ALA A 25 -5.23 -0.62 -8.23
N PHE A 26 -4.14 -0.13 -7.63
CA PHE A 26 -2.96 -0.91 -7.25
C PHE A 26 -2.89 -1.02 -5.75
N ILE A 27 -2.88 -2.25 -5.24
CA ILE A 27 -2.93 -2.52 -3.81
C ILE A 27 -1.60 -3.08 -3.35
N GLN A 28 -1.11 -2.55 -2.23
CA GLN A 28 0.04 -3.02 -1.48
C GLN A 28 -0.40 -3.44 -0.08
N ALA A 29 -0.24 -4.71 0.25
CA ALA A 29 -0.57 -5.26 1.56
C ALA A 29 0.62 -5.12 2.52
N LYS A 30 0.38 -4.62 3.73
CA LYS A 30 1.38 -4.49 4.80
C LYS A 30 0.92 -5.29 6.02
N ARG A 31 1.75 -6.27 6.41
CA ARG A 31 1.48 -7.22 7.51
C ARG A 31 2.41 -7.02 8.72
N SER A 32 3.06 -5.87 8.85
CA SER A 32 4.02 -5.63 9.93
C SER A 32 3.40 -4.82 11.05
N TYR A 33 3.51 -5.30 12.30
CA TYR A 33 3.18 -4.53 13.50
C TYR A 33 4.04 -3.26 13.66
N ALA A 34 5.20 -3.19 12.98
CA ALA A 34 6.03 -1.99 12.98
C ALA A 34 5.30 -0.76 12.41
N ALA A 35 4.29 -0.96 11.54
CA ALA A 35 3.44 0.13 11.06
C ALA A 35 2.62 0.81 12.17
N ILE A 36 2.44 0.13 13.31
CA ILE A 36 1.70 0.59 14.48
C ILE A 36 2.70 1.05 15.56
N GLU A 37 3.59 0.15 15.98
CA GLU A 37 4.43 0.34 17.18
C GLU A 37 5.71 1.13 16.90
N ARG A 38 6.23 1.07 15.66
CA ARG A 38 7.53 1.65 15.29
C ARG A 38 7.42 2.44 13.98
N PRO A 39 6.54 3.44 13.89
CA PRO A 39 6.20 4.11 12.63
C PRO A 39 7.39 4.78 11.94
N ARG A 40 8.38 5.25 12.70
CA ARG A 40 9.62 5.82 12.14
C ARG A 40 10.48 4.75 11.46
N ASN A 41 10.59 3.56 12.05
CA ASN A 41 11.36 2.44 11.52
C ASN A 41 10.65 1.80 10.34
N PHE A 42 9.31 1.74 10.39
CA PHE A 42 8.50 1.31 9.26
C PHE A 42 8.69 2.24 8.06
N LEU A 43 8.64 3.56 8.27
CA LEU A 43 8.93 4.57 7.24
C LEU A 43 10.44 4.75 7.01
N ASN A 44 11.19 3.67 6.90
CA ASN A 44 12.57 3.71 6.48
C ASN A 44 12.69 4.14 4.99
N PRO A 45 13.89 4.55 4.52
CA PRO A 45 14.05 5.04 3.16
C PRO A 45 13.58 4.06 2.06
N PRO A 46 13.84 2.74 2.14
CA PRO A 46 13.29 1.76 1.20
C PRO A 46 11.76 1.76 1.12
N ILE A 47 11.07 1.69 2.26
CA ILE A 47 9.59 1.67 2.30
C ILE A 47 9.01 2.98 1.78
N ARG A 48 9.61 4.12 2.14
CA ARG A 48 9.20 5.43 1.60
C ARG A 48 9.34 5.50 0.07
N ARG A 49 10.43 4.95 -0.48
CA ARG A 49 10.60 4.87 -1.94
C ARG A 49 9.54 3.98 -2.58
N GLN A 50 9.25 2.82 -1.99
CA GLN A 50 8.18 1.93 -2.46
C GLN A 50 6.83 2.64 -2.48
N ILE A 51 6.43 3.28 -1.37
CA ILE A 51 5.14 4.00 -1.28
C ILE A 51 5.02 5.05 -2.38
N LYS A 52 6.03 5.93 -2.50
CA LYS A 52 6.03 6.98 -3.52
C LYS A 52 5.94 6.42 -4.94
N MET A 53 6.66 5.33 -5.22
CA MET A 53 6.65 4.72 -6.54
C MET A 53 5.29 4.09 -6.86
N THR A 54 4.71 3.32 -5.95
CA THR A 54 3.38 2.73 -6.15
C THR A 54 2.32 3.80 -6.41
N ILE A 55 2.36 4.90 -5.65
CA ILE A 55 1.46 6.05 -5.86
C ILE A 55 1.65 6.64 -7.26
N ARG A 56 2.91 6.92 -7.64
CA ARG A 56 3.22 7.47 -8.95
C ARG A 56 2.73 6.56 -10.08
N LEU A 57 3.03 5.27 -10.01
CA LEU A 57 2.59 4.29 -11.01
C LEU A 57 1.06 4.22 -11.13
N ALA A 58 0.35 4.29 -10.01
CA ALA A 58 -1.10 4.31 -10.03
C ALA A 58 -1.63 5.59 -10.70
N GLN A 59 -1.10 6.76 -10.31
CA GLN A 59 -1.46 8.05 -10.91
C GLN A 59 -1.18 8.09 -12.41
N ASP A 60 0.01 7.65 -12.84
CA ASP A 60 0.42 7.57 -14.25
C ASP A 60 -0.51 6.63 -15.06
N SER A 61 -1.17 5.67 -14.39
CA SER A 61 -2.13 4.74 -14.99
C SER A 61 -3.60 5.15 -14.83
N GLY A 62 -3.89 6.32 -14.24
CA GLY A 62 -5.26 6.76 -13.94
C GLY A 62 -5.97 5.91 -12.87
N ARG A 63 -5.22 5.26 -11.98
CA ARG A 63 -5.69 4.33 -10.94
C ARG A 63 -5.42 4.87 -9.53
N ARG A 64 -6.10 4.30 -8.54
CA ARG A 64 -5.84 4.56 -7.12
C ARG A 64 -4.67 3.72 -6.63
N ALA A 65 -3.86 4.28 -5.73
CA ALA A 65 -2.89 3.50 -4.96
C ALA A 65 -3.45 3.23 -3.56
N GLU A 66 -3.59 1.97 -3.19
CA GLU A 66 -4.15 1.55 -1.92
C GLU A 66 -3.12 0.78 -1.08
N PHE A 67 -3.06 1.10 0.20
CA PHE A 67 -2.15 0.48 1.16
C PHE A 67 -2.96 -0.18 2.26
N TRP A 68 -3.02 -1.51 2.20
CA TRP A 68 -3.89 -2.32 3.04
C TRP A 68 -3.10 -2.84 4.25
N PHE A 69 -3.46 -2.40 5.45
CA PHE A 69 -2.78 -2.80 6.69
C PHE A 69 -3.58 -3.87 7.44
N LYS A 70 -2.99 -5.06 7.63
CA LYS A 70 -3.67 -6.18 8.28
C LYS A 70 -4.04 -5.89 9.74
N TYR A 71 -3.11 -5.35 10.51
CA TYR A 71 -3.25 -5.19 11.97
C TYR A 71 -3.65 -3.78 12.40
N GLY A 72 -3.64 -2.81 11.49
CA GLY A 72 -3.78 -1.39 11.78
C GLY A 72 -2.55 -0.57 11.35
N VAL A 73 -2.65 0.73 11.52
CA VAL A 73 -1.65 1.69 11.05
C VAL A 73 -1.55 2.86 12.02
N HIS A 74 -0.33 3.29 12.35
CA HIS A 74 -0.11 4.47 13.16
C HIS A 74 -0.49 5.74 12.35
N PRO A 75 -1.09 6.78 12.97
CA PRO A 75 -1.50 8.02 12.28
C PRO A 75 -0.39 8.63 11.41
N ARG A 76 0.84 8.70 11.92
CA ARG A 76 2.02 9.16 11.14
C ARG A 76 2.24 8.40 9.82
N VAL A 77 2.05 7.09 9.80
CA VAL A 77 2.19 6.28 8.58
C VAL A 77 1.02 6.56 7.65
N LYS A 78 -0.19 6.65 8.22
CA LYS A 78 -1.41 7.00 7.48
C LYS A 78 -1.28 8.35 6.77
N THR A 79 -1.00 9.42 7.52
CA THR A 79 -0.77 10.76 6.99
C THR A 79 0.34 10.79 5.94
N TYR A 80 1.45 10.07 6.17
CA TYR A 80 2.54 10.01 5.17
C TYR A 80 2.07 9.48 3.81
N ILE A 81 1.17 8.49 3.80
CA ILE A 81 0.63 7.89 2.57
C ILE A 81 -0.44 8.80 1.95
N GLU A 82 -1.37 9.29 2.77
CA GLU A 82 -2.52 10.10 2.33
C GLU A 82 -2.10 11.47 1.78
N ASP A 83 -1.14 12.15 2.41
CA ASP A 83 -0.58 13.43 1.91
C ASP A 83 0.05 13.30 0.51
N ARG A 84 0.34 12.07 0.07
CA ARG A 84 0.94 11.78 -1.24
C ARG A 84 -0.09 11.29 -2.25
N GLY A 85 -1.37 11.17 -1.88
CA GLY A 85 -2.43 10.67 -2.74
C GLY A 85 -2.62 9.15 -2.70
N GLY A 86 -2.02 8.46 -1.72
CA GLY A 86 -2.34 7.06 -1.45
C GLY A 86 -3.56 6.93 -0.53
N THR A 87 -4.32 5.85 -0.66
CA THR A 87 -5.43 5.53 0.24
C THR A 87 -4.99 4.46 1.24
N VAL A 88 -5.34 4.64 2.51
CA VAL A 88 -5.01 3.69 3.57
C VAL A 88 -6.24 2.93 4.01
N ILE A 89 -6.22 1.61 3.83
CA ILE A 89 -7.31 0.72 4.24
C ILE A 89 -6.85 -0.11 5.45
N ILE A 90 -7.65 -0.09 6.51
CA ILE A 90 -7.44 -0.86 7.73
C ILE A 90 -8.61 -1.81 7.95
N GLY A 91 -8.40 -2.86 8.75
CA GLY A 91 -9.51 -3.69 9.22
C GLY A 91 -9.94 -4.80 8.26
N LEU A 92 -9.06 -5.25 7.37
CA LEU A 92 -9.32 -6.38 6.48
C LEU A 92 -9.11 -7.74 7.16
N GLY A 93 -9.38 -7.81 8.47
CA GLY A 93 -9.19 -8.98 9.34
C GLY A 93 -9.68 -10.29 8.71
N GLU A 94 -8.92 -11.36 9.00
CA GLU A 94 -8.85 -12.71 8.39
C GLU A 94 -9.01 -12.83 6.86
#